data_AF-A0A946UFX5-F1
#
_entry.id   AF-A0A946UFX5-F1
#
_cell.length_a   1.000
_cell.length_b   1.000
_cell.length_c   1.000
_cell.angle_alpha   90.00
_cell.angle_beta   90.00
_cell.angle_gamma   90.00
#
_symmetry.space_group_name_H-M   'P 1'
#
loop_
_entity.id
_entity.type
_entity.pdbx_description
1 polymer ?
#
loop_
_entity_poly.entity_id
_entity_poly.type
_entity_poly.pdbx_seq_one_letter_code
_entity_poly.pdbx_strand_id
1 'polypeptide(L)'
;MKFNKTSHVDGTAKCGICVGRRGVHVAIFEIATADKAVLDRIEGLGKGYNEYSFQDSRFGRCFTYVADPFAIDDSLKPTDWYKEIVLLGCRSNNFPSEHILAIESIDAIQDPDERRSREHWMLVEELRNFRA
;
A
#
# COMPACT_ATOMS: atom_id res chain seq x y z
N MET A 1 0.98 -9.53 -3.48
CA MET A 1 0.26 -8.24 -3.40
C MET A 1 -0.31 -7.94 -4.77
N LYS A 2 -1.49 -7.31 -4.83
CA LYS A 2 -2.14 -6.81 -6.06
C LYS A 2 -2.64 -5.39 -5.84
N PHE A 3 -2.87 -4.61 -6.89
CA PHE A 3 -3.66 -3.39 -6.80
C PHE A 3 -5.11 -3.73 -7.13
N ASN A 4 -5.89 -4.05 -6.10
CA ASN A 4 -7.29 -4.43 -6.28
C ASN A 4 -8.18 -4.01 -5.11
N LYS A 5 -7.65 -3.25 -4.14
CA LYS A 5 -8.46 -2.72 -3.06
C LYS A 5 -9.07 -1.39 -3.50
N THR A 6 -10.38 -1.26 -3.49
CA THR A 6 -11.07 -0.04 -3.88
C THR A 6 -10.86 1.08 -2.86
N SER A 7 -10.38 2.22 -3.33
CA SER A 7 -10.29 3.45 -2.55
C SER A 7 -11.66 4.07 -2.32
N HIS A 8 -11.99 4.38 -1.06
CA HIS A 8 -13.23 5.12 -0.74
C HIS A 8 -13.13 6.62 -1.02
N VAL A 9 -11.93 7.12 -1.32
CA VAL A 9 -11.65 8.54 -1.58
C VAL A 9 -11.76 8.85 -3.07
N ASP A 10 -11.16 7.98 -3.91
CA ASP A 10 -10.94 8.27 -5.33
C ASP A 10 -11.43 7.17 -6.27
N GLY A 11 -11.92 6.04 -5.74
CA GLY A 11 -12.39 4.90 -6.54
C GLY A 11 -11.29 4.11 -7.24
N THR A 12 -10.01 4.48 -7.10
CA THR A 12 -8.88 3.80 -7.74
C THR A 12 -8.39 2.61 -6.93
N ALA A 13 -7.53 1.78 -7.53
CA ALA A 13 -6.96 0.64 -6.84
C ALA A 13 -5.85 1.05 -5.87
N LYS A 14 -5.93 0.54 -4.64
CA LYS A 14 -4.87 0.54 -3.62
C LYS A 14 -4.32 -0.87 -3.44
N CYS A 15 -3.19 -1.00 -2.74
CA CYS A 15 -2.56 -2.29 -2.50
C CYS A 15 -3.45 -3.21 -1.66
N GLY A 16 -3.70 -4.42 -2.15
CA GLY A 16 -4.38 -5.50 -1.47
C GLY A 16 -3.45 -6.69 -1.20
N ILE A 17 -3.64 -7.32 -0.05
CA ILE A 17 -3.01 -8.60 0.28
C ILE A 17 -4.00 -9.71 -0.07
N CYS A 18 -3.70 -10.45 -1.13
CA CYS A 18 -4.43 -11.69 -1.44
C CYS A 18 -3.88 -12.82 -0.57
N VAL A 19 -4.71 -13.35 0.33
CA VAL A 19 -4.36 -14.55 1.10
C VAL A 19 -4.28 -15.73 0.14
N GLY A 20 -3.14 -16.41 0.10
CA GLY A 20 -2.89 -17.52 -0.81
C GLY A 20 -1.62 -18.30 -0.45
N ARG A 21 -1.26 -19.28 -1.28
CA ARG A 21 -0.12 -20.18 -1.03
C ARG A 21 1.27 -19.53 -1.19
N ARG A 22 1.35 -18.38 -1.85
CA ARG A 22 2.60 -17.63 -2.01
C ARG A 22 2.69 -16.58 -0.90
N GLY A 23 3.84 -16.48 -0.26
CA GLY A 23 4.12 -15.44 0.73
C GLY A 23 4.05 -14.03 0.13
N VAL A 24 3.94 -13.03 1.00
CA VAL A 24 3.97 -11.61 0.62
C VAL A 24 5.22 -10.97 1.21
N HIS A 25 5.90 -10.13 0.42
CA HIS A 25 6.98 -9.29 0.93
C HIS A 25 6.39 -8.11 1.69
N VAL A 26 6.88 -7.88 2.90
CA VAL A 26 6.43 -6.81 3.81
C VAL A 26 7.63 -6.12 4.42
N ALA A 27 7.46 -4.83 4.73
CA ALA A 27 8.34 -4.10 5.63
C ALA A 27 7.64 -4.03 6.99
N ILE A 28 8.37 -4.38 8.05
CA ILE A 28 7.86 -4.32 9.43
C ILE A 28 8.38 -3.04 10.06
N PHE A 29 7.46 -2.24 10.58
CA PHE A 29 7.75 -0.99 11.30
C PHE A 29 7.34 -1.14 12.75
N GLU A 30 8.15 -0.57 13.65
CA GLU A 30 7.77 -0.37 15.03
C GLU A 30 7.02 0.95 15.15
N ILE A 31 5.88 0.93 15.84
CA ILE A 31 5.07 2.12 16.12
C ILE A 31 4.75 2.17 17.61
N ALA A 32 4.52 3.37 18.16
CA ALA A 32 4.03 3.48 19.52
C ALA A 32 2.60 2.94 19.61
N THR A 33 2.26 2.26 20.70
CA THR A 33 0.90 1.72 20.90
C THR A 33 -0.18 2.79 20.82
N ALA A 34 0.14 4.02 21.26
CA ALA A 34 -0.78 5.17 21.19
C ALA A 34 -1.11 5.57 19.74
N ASP A 35 -0.20 5.34 18.79
CA ASP A 35 -0.39 5.72 17.38
C ASP A 35 -1.28 4.73 16.62
N LYS A 36 -1.50 3.53 17.18
CA LYS A 36 -2.35 2.50 16.54
C LYS A 36 -3.76 3.02 16.27
N ALA A 37 -4.36 3.75 17.21
CA ALA A 37 -5.71 4.27 17.04
C ALA A 37 -5.81 5.32 15.92
N VAL A 38 -4.71 6.05 15.67
CA VAL A 38 -4.61 6.99 14.54
C VAL A 38 -4.48 6.20 13.23
N LEU A 39 -3.61 5.18 13.21
CA LEU A 39 -3.42 4.31 12.05
C LEU A 39 -4.72 3.58 11.66
N ASP A 40 -5.45 3.01 12.62
CA ASP A 40 -6.74 2.34 12.41
C ASP A 40 -7.76 3.27 11.73
N ARG A 41 -7.74 4.57 12.07
CA ARG A 41 -8.63 5.57 11.48
C ARG A 41 -8.23 5.93 10.05
N ILE A 42 -6.93 6.09 9.81
CA ILE A 42 -6.39 6.44 8.49
C ILE A 42 -6.64 5.31 7.50
N GLU A 43 -6.36 4.07 7.90
CA GLU A 43 -6.58 2.88 7.07
C GLU A 43 -8.06 2.55 6.90
N GLY A 44 -8.92 3.07 7.78
CA GLY A 44 -10.36 2.83 7.74
C GLY A 44 -10.67 1.39 8.16
N LEU A 45 -10.17 0.97 9.32
CA LEU A 45 -10.53 -0.32 9.91
C LEU A 45 -12.06 -0.46 10.02
N GLY A 46 -12.60 -1.54 9.43
CA GLY A 46 -14.05 -1.76 9.30
C GLY A 46 -14.73 -1.00 8.15
N LYS A 47 -13.96 -0.28 7.33
CA LYS A 47 -14.38 0.45 6.13
C LYS A 47 -13.52 0.03 4.94
N GLY A 48 -13.52 -1.26 4.64
CA GLY A 48 -12.82 -1.85 3.49
C GLY A 48 -11.46 -2.48 3.80
N TYR A 49 -10.98 -2.36 5.04
CA TYR A 49 -9.84 -3.12 5.57
C TYR A 49 -10.20 -3.77 6.91
N ASN A 50 -9.69 -4.98 7.11
CA ASN A 50 -9.73 -5.73 8.37
C ASN A 50 -8.31 -5.90 8.92
N GLU A 51 -8.16 -5.85 10.24
CA GLU A 51 -6.88 -6.14 10.88
C GLU A 51 -6.57 -7.63 10.78
N TYR A 52 -5.33 -7.94 10.43
CA TYR A 52 -4.76 -9.28 10.47
C TYR A 52 -3.52 -9.29 11.34
N SER A 53 -3.60 -9.98 12.48
CA SER A 53 -2.47 -10.22 13.38
C SER A 53 -1.72 -11.50 12.97
N PHE A 54 -0.39 -11.48 13.03
CA PHE A 54 0.46 -12.64 12.79
C PHE A 54 1.66 -12.67 13.75
N GLN A 55 2.31 -13.83 13.86
CA GLN A 55 3.54 -14.00 14.62
C GLN A 55 4.72 -14.06 13.67
N ASP A 56 5.68 -13.17 13.88
CA ASP A 56 6.98 -13.18 13.22
C ASP A 56 8.05 -13.68 14.19
N SER A 57 8.95 -14.54 13.69
CA SER A 57 10.00 -15.15 14.51
C SER A 57 11.03 -14.16 15.08
N ARG A 58 11.21 -13.00 14.43
CA ARG A 58 12.19 -11.98 14.79
C ARG A 58 11.54 -10.82 15.55
N PHE A 59 10.33 -10.43 15.17
CA PHE A 59 9.66 -9.24 15.71
C PHE A 59 8.49 -9.55 16.66
N GLY A 60 8.15 -10.83 16.84
CA GLY A 60 7.04 -11.25 17.69
C GLY A 60 5.69 -10.94 17.06
N ARG A 61 4.74 -10.43 17.84
CA ARG A 61 3.38 -10.16 17.36
C ARG A 61 3.38 -8.92 16.48
N CYS A 62 3.00 -9.09 15.22
CA CYS A 62 2.80 -8.02 14.26
C CYS A 62 1.34 -7.97 13.80
N PHE A 63 0.96 -6.87 13.16
CA PHE A 63 -0.34 -6.73 12.51
C PHE A 63 -0.22 -5.99 11.18
N THR A 64 -1.22 -6.18 10.32
CA THR A 64 -1.38 -5.49 9.04
C THR A 64 -2.86 -5.31 8.74
N TYR A 65 -3.18 -4.51 7.73
CA TYR A 65 -4.54 -4.36 7.21
C TYR A 65 -4.69 -5.15 5.91
N VAL A 66 -5.75 -5.96 5.82
CA VAL A 66 -6.08 -6.79 4.66
C VAL A 66 -7.43 -6.35 4.11
N ALA A 67 -7.52 -6.16 2.80
CA ALA A 67 -8.72 -5.68 2.15
C ALA A 67 -9.90 -6.62 2.46
N ASP A 68 -11.04 -6.05 2.83
CA ASP A 68 -12.26 -6.84 2.97
C ASP A 68 -12.70 -7.34 1.58
N PRO A 69 -13.17 -8.60 1.44
CA PRO A 69 -13.72 -9.10 0.19
C PRO A 69 -14.69 -8.16 -0.55
N PHE A 70 -15.53 -7.38 0.17
CA PHE A 70 -16.46 -6.45 -0.49
C PHE A 70 -15.76 -5.24 -1.12
N ALA A 71 -14.53 -4.94 -0.70
CA ALA A 71 -13.73 -3.82 -1.18
C ALA A 71 -12.68 -4.26 -2.21
N ILE A 72 -12.76 -5.49 -2.73
CA ILE A 72 -11.88 -6.00 -3.77
C ILE A 72 -12.54 -5.85 -5.14
N ASP A 73 -11.83 -5.20 -6.07
CA ASP A 73 -12.18 -5.10 -7.48
C ASP A 73 -10.90 -5.23 -8.32
N ASP A 74 -10.77 -6.38 -8.99
CA ASP A 74 -9.61 -6.70 -9.84
C ASP A 74 -9.62 -5.96 -11.19
N SER A 75 -10.68 -5.20 -11.52
CA SER A 75 -10.76 -4.39 -12.75
C SER A 75 -10.14 -3.00 -12.61
N LEU A 76 -9.91 -2.55 -11.38
CA LEU A 76 -9.39 -1.22 -11.10
C LEU A 76 -7.88 -1.14 -11.36
N LYS A 77 -7.42 0.09 -11.65
CA LYS A 77 -6.00 0.42 -11.79
C LYS A 77 -5.59 1.43 -10.71
N PRO A 78 -4.34 1.39 -10.22
CA PRO A 78 -3.83 2.42 -9.34
C PRO A 78 -3.61 3.72 -10.10
N THR A 79 -3.60 4.84 -9.38
CA THR A 79 -3.06 6.08 -9.94
C THR A 79 -1.55 5.96 -10.15
N ASP A 80 -1.03 6.71 -11.11
CA ASP A 80 0.39 6.79 -11.44
C ASP A 80 1.24 7.20 -10.24
N TRP A 81 0.85 8.25 -9.52
CA TRP A 81 1.53 8.71 -8.31
C TRP A 81 1.50 7.67 -7.19
N TYR A 82 0.38 6.95 -7.01
CA TYR A 82 0.29 5.95 -5.93
C TYR A 82 1.17 4.74 -6.23
N LYS A 83 1.18 4.27 -7.48
CA LYS A 83 2.10 3.22 -7.93
C LYS A 83 3.55 3.63 -7.69
N GLU A 84 3.91 4.88 -7.98
CA GLU A 84 5.28 5.37 -7.76
C GLU A 84 5.65 5.43 -6.27
N ILE A 85 4.75 5.86 -5.39
CA ILE A 85 4.96 5.81 -3.93
C ILE A 85 5.25 4.37 -3.48
N VAL A 86 4.48 3.40 -3.97
CA VAL A 86 4.68 1.97 -3.64
C VAL A 86 6.05 1.48 -4.13
N LEU A 87 6.43 1.81 -5.37
CA LEU A 87 7.74 1.45 -5.93
C LEU A 87 8.89 2.06 -5.13
N LEU A 88 8.78 3.33 -4.77
CA LEU A 88 9.76 4.01 -3.91
C LEU A 88 9.86 3.30 -2.56
N GLY A 89 8.74 2.94 -1.93
CA GLY A 89 8.72 2.17 -0.68
C GLY A 89 9.39 0.79 -0.80
N CYS A 90 9.12 0.05 -1.87
CA CYS A 90 9.74 -1.26 -2.13
C CYS A 90 11.25 -1.15 -2.35
N ARG A 91 11.69 -0.24 -3.24
CA ARG A 91 13.11 0.06 -3.44
C ARG A 91 13.75 0.51 -2.14
N SER A 92 12.99 1.22 -1.30
CA SER A 92 13.48 1.74 -0.04
C SER A 92 13.81 0.72 1.00
N ASN A 93 12.98 -0.31 1.09
CA ASN A 93 13.14 -1.38 2.04
C ASN A 93 13.87 -2.59 1.43
N ASN A 94 14.60 -2.38 0.32
CA ASN A 94 15.38 -3.39 -0.38
C ASN A 94 14.57 -4.64 -0.74
N PHE A 95 13.34 -4.43 -1.24
CA PHE A 95 12.52 -5.54 -1.72
C PHE A 95 13.19 -6.21 -2.92
N PRO A 96 12.94 -7.51 -3.17
CA PRO A 96 13.54 -8.23 -4.28
C PRO A 96 13.24 -7.58 -5.64
N SER A 97 14.21 -7.56 -6.54
CA SER A 97 14.07 -6.91 -7.84
C SER A 97 12.94 -7.50 -8.67
N GLU A 98 12.72 -8.82 -8.60
CA GLU A 98 11.60 -9.48 -9.26
C GLU A 98 10.24 -8.99 -8.77
N HIS A 99 10.15 -8.59 -7.49
CA HIS A 99 8.93 -8.03 -6.92
C HIS A 99 8.69 -6.61 -7.43
N ILE A 100 9.75 -5.80 -7.49
CA ILE A 100 9.70 -4.43 -8.02
C ILE A 100 9.29 -4.45 -9.50
N LEU A 101 9.93 -5.31 -10.32
CA LEU A 101 9.59 -5.48 -11.74
C LEU A 101 8.13 -5.90 -11.95
N ALA A 102 7.62 -6.80 -11.09
CA ALA A 102 6.22 -7.19 -11.14
C ALA A 102 5.27 -6.01 -10.89
N ILE A 103 5.60 -5.11 -9.96
CA ILE A 103 4.81 -3.89 -9.73
C ILE A 103 4.95 -2.92 -10.91
N GLU A 104 6.16 -2.74 -11.45
CA GLU A 104 6.42 -1.87 -12.60
C GLU A 104 5.61 -2.27 -13.83
N SER A 105 5.36 -3.57 -14.04
CA SER A 105 4.55 -4.08 -15.15
C SER A 105 3.04 -3.79 -15.05
N ILE A 106 2.55 -3.33 -13.90
CA ILE A 106 1.12 -3.05 -13.71
C ILE A 106 0.77 -1.69 -14.31
N ASP A 107 -0.21 -1.63 -15.21
CA ASP A 107 -0.71 -0.38 -15.75
C ASP A 107 -1.23 0.54 -14.64
N ALA A 108 -0.90 1.83 -14.73
CA ALA A 108 -1.48 2.87 -13.90
C ALA A 108 -2.30 3.84 -14.75
N ILE A 109 -3.19 4.57 -14.11
CA ILE A 109 -3.98 5.64 -14.73
C ILE A 109 -3.53 7.00 -14.18
N GLN A 110 -3.68 8.04 -14.99
CA GLN A 110 -3.55 9.41 -14.48
C GLN A 110 -4.72 9.72 -13.55
N ASP A 111 -4.43 10.41 -12.46
CA ASP A 111 -5.46 10.87 -11.54
C ASP A 111 -6.28 12.00 -12.18
N PRO A 112 -7.62 11.87 -12.32
CA PRO A 112 -8.46 12.91 -12.90
C PRO A 112 -8.59 14.16 -12.00
N ASP A 113 -8.30 14.06 -10.70
CA ASP A 113 -8.22 15.22 -9.82
C ASP A 113 -6.82 15.82 -9.91
N GLU A 114 -6.67 16.87 -10.72
CA GLU A 114 -5.37 17.50 -10.95
C GLU A 114 -4.74 18.09 -9.68
N ARG A 115 -5.56 18.57 -8.73
CA ARG A 115 -5.02 19.16 -7.49
C ARG A 115 -4.42 18.06 -6.63
N ARG A 116 -5.15 16.96 -6.45
CA ARG A 116 -4.67 15.77 -5.72
C ARG A 116 -3.44 15.16 -6.41
N SER A 117 -3.46 15.08 -7.74
CA SER A 117 -2.33 14.61 -8.54
C SER A 117 -1.07 15.44 -8.26
N ARG A 118 -1.17 16.78 -8.35
CA ARG A 118 -0.05 17.68 -8.06
C ARG A 118 0.49 17.52 -6.64
N GLU A 119 -0.40 17.47 -5.65
CA GLU A 119 -0.02 17.29 -4.24
C GLU A 119 0.76 15.98 -4.01
N HIS A 120 0.29 14.87 -4.60
CA HIS A 120 0.98 13.59 -4.46
C HIS A 120 2.26 13.48 -5.27
N TRP A 121 2.35 14.10 -6.45
CA TRP A 121 3.61 14.18 -7.18
C TRP A 121 4.67 15.02 -6.44
N MET A 122 4.27 16.09 -5.72
CA MET A 122 5.20 16.79 -4.83
C MET A 122 5.74 15.87 -3.72
N LEU A 123 4.86 15.08 -3.08
CA LEU A 123 5.28 14.08 -2.10
C LEU A 123 6.23 13.03 -2.71
N VAL A 124 5.97 12.58 -3.94
CA VAL A 124 6.87 11.64 -4.65
C VAL A 124 8.26 12.24 -4.81
N GLU A 125 8.37 13.52 -5.19
CA GLU A 125 9.67 14.19 -5.29
C GLU A 125 10.36 14.34 -3.94
N GLU A 126 9.62 14.65 -2.87
CA GLU A 126 10.17 14.67 -1.51
C GLU A 126 10.72 13.30 -1.10
N LEU A 127 9.98 12.22 -1.36
CA LEU A 127 10.40 10.85 -1.06
C LEU A 127 11.65 10.43 -1.85
N ARG A 128 11.78 10.89 -3.09
CA ARG A 128 12.99 10.68 -3.92
C ARG A 128 14.20 11.38 -3.32
N ASN A 129 14.02 12.60 -2.83
CA ASN A 129 15.09 13.42 -2.28
C ASN A 129 15.50 13.02 -0.85
N PHE A 130 14.62 12.39 -0.08
CA PHE A 130 14.92 11.91 1.28
C PHE A 130 16.00 10.79 1.30
N ARG A 131 16.46 10.33 0.14
CA ARG A 131 17.40 9.21 -0.03
C ARG A 131 18.68 9.58 -0.78
N ALA A 132 18.93 10.87 -0.98
CA ALA A 132 20.20 11.42 -1.46
C ALA A 132 21.14 11.75 -0.30
#